data_AF-A0A940YG85-F1
#
_entry.id   AF-A0A940YG85-F1
#
_cell.length_a   1.000
_cell.length_b   1.000
_cell.length_c   1.000
_cell.angle_alpha   90.00
_cell.angle_beta   90.00
_cell.angle_gamma   90.00
#
_symmetry.space_group_name_H-M   'P 1'
#
loop_
_entity.id
_entity.type
_entity.pdbx_description
1 polymer ?
#
loop_
_entity_poly.entity_id
_entity_poly.type
_entity_poly.pdbx_seq_one_letter_code
_entity_poly.pdbx_strand_id
1 'polypeptide(L)'
;MKNQVQLITYVDRLGGGNLRTLQGLLRGPLQGLFGGVHLLPFYFPIDGSDAGFDPIDHTRVDPRLGTWSDIADLTQDVEVMADVIVNHMSSDSPQFKDFSAHGSASEYDGLFLTLDRVFPQGATEEALLKVYRPRPGLPLTYAVLANGEKRILWTTFTSKQVDIDVTHPLGQAYLSGILRSLSEAGIRMVRLDAVGYAIKKAGDSCFMMPETFAFIDRFAAEAKALGIEVLVEIHSYYRRQIEIAARVDWVYDFALPPLALHALMTGRSEALKQWIAVRPTNALTVLDTHDGIGIIDIGADAADRAGSPGLVPPAELDALVEWMHDNSGGQSRQATGAAASNLDLYQVNCTFYDALGRDDEAYLAARALQFFLPGVPQVYYVGLLAGHNDMDLLSRSGVGRDINRHHYSEAEIDAQLQRPVVQRLCDLIRLRNSHPAFNGRFELLAGEAHELNLRWSDGEHWAELRLDLRARQHRVTHSDQVLAAA
;
A
#
# COMPACT_ATOMS: atom_id res chain seq x y z
N MET A 1 -13.93 6.93 -7.82
CA MET A 1 -13.25 7.94 -6.98
C MET A 1 -13.00 9.21 -7.78
N LYS A 2 -12.88 10.35 -7.11
CA LYS A 2 -12.43 11.61 -7.71
C LYS A 2 -10.95 11.53 -8.09
N ASN A 3 -10.59 12.18 -9.19
CA ASN A 3 -9.20 12.35 -9.64
C ASN A 3 -8.46 13.43 -8.82
N GLN A 4 -8.44 13.27 -7.50
CA GLN A 4 -7.85 14.19 -6.52
C GLN A 4 -6.91 13.41 -5.61
N VAL A 5 -5.91 14.11 -5.06
CA VAL A 5 -4.95 13.54 -4.12
C VAL A 5 -5.68 12.98 -2.90
N GLN A 6 -5.25 11.80 -2.47
CA GLN A 6 -5.77 11.10 -1.30
C GLN A 6 -4.70 11.00 -0.20
N LEU A 7 -5.12 10.97 1.06
CA LEU A 7 -4.25 10.73 2.22
C LEU A 7 -4.26 9.24 2.58
N ILE A 8 -3.10 8.63 2.85
CA ILE A 8 -3.03 7.33 3.54
C ILE A 8 -2.63 7.60 4.99
N THR A 9 -3.42 7.14 5.96
CA THR A 9 -3.11 7.35 7.38
C THR A 9 -3.66 6.26 8.29
N TYR A 10 -2.94 6.01 9.38
CA TYR A 10 -3.54 5.41 10.58
C TYR A 10 -4.36 6.48 11.29
N VAL A 11 -5.51 6.10 11.86
CA VAL A 11 -6.40 7.05 12.55
C VAL A 11 -5.76 7.60 13.82
N ASP A 12 -5.06 6.77 14.58
CA ASP A 12 -4.43 7.14 15.86
C ASP A 12 -3.07 7.84 15.70
N ARG A 13 -2.41 7.70 14.55
CA ARG A 13 -1.04 8.22 14.36
C ARG A 13 -0.96 9.61 13.75
N LEU A 14 -2.08 10.17 13.29
CA LEU A 14 -2.17 11.53 12.80
C LEU A 14 -3.06 12.37 13.72
N GLY A 15 -2.42 13.03 14.69
CA GLY A 15 -3.06 13.81 15.76
C GLY A 15 -3.08 13.11 17.11
N GLY A 16 -2.68 11.83 17.19
CA GLY A 16 -2.65 11.06 18.45
C GLY A 16 -4.04 10.69 18.99
N GLY A 17 -5.08 10.77 18.14
CA GLY A 17 -6.48 10.76 18.56
C GLY A 17 -7.31 9.64 17.93
N ASN A 18 -8.53 9.99 17.54
CA ASN A 18 -9.52 9.05 17.01
C ASN A 18 -10.14 9.60 15.71
N LEU A 19 -11.19 8.96 15.19
CA LEU A 19 -11.83 9.39 13.93
C LEU A 19 -12.29 10.86 13.95
N ARG A 20 -12.71 11.39 15.12
CA ARG A 20 -13.11 12.80 15.26
C ARG A 20 -11.91 13.74 15.21
N THR A 21 -10.78 13.34 15.78
CA THR A 21 -9.53 14.11 15.68
C THR A 21 -9.09 14.19 14.22
N LEU A 22 -9.06 13.05 13.51
CA LEU A 22 -8.72 13.02 12.09
C LEU A 22 -9.68 13.89 11.25
N GLN A 23 -10.99 13.81 11.49
CA GLN A 23 -11.96 14.66 10.83
C GLN A 23 -11.74 16.15 11.15
N GLY A 24 -11.37 16.48 12.38
CA GLY A 24 -11.01 17.84 12.78
C GLY A 24 -9.81 18.38 12.00
N LEU A 25 -8.77 17.56 11.80
CA LEU A 25 -7.61 17.92 10.98
C LEU A 25 -8.00 18.16 9.52
N LEU A 26 -8.82 17.29 8.93
CA LEU A 26 -9.31 17.41 7.55
C LEU A 26 -10.22 18.63 7.33
N ARG A 27 -10.97 19.04 8.36
CA ARG A 27 -11.81 20.26 8.33
C ARG A 27 -11.04 21.53 8.67
N GLY A 28 -9.88 21.43 9.32
CA GLY A 28 -9.06 22.55 9.76
C GLY A 28 -7.74 22.64 8.98
N PRO A 29 -6.60 22.31 9.60
CA PRO A 29 -5.28 22.55 9.03
C PRO A 29 -5.01 21.85 7.68
N LEU A 30 -5.71 20.74 7.38
CA LEU A 30 -5.56 19.99 6.14
C LEU A 30 -6.70 20.24 5.14
N GLN A 31 -7.55 21.24 5.39
CA GLN A 31 -8.71 21.53 4.56
C GLN A 31 -8.32 21.79 3.10
N GLY A 32 -9.02 21.10 2.19
CA GLY A 32 -8.85 21.25 0.74
C GLY A 32 -7.63 20.52 0.15
N LEU A 33 -6.83 19.83 0.98
CA LEU A 33 -5.69 19.05 0.48
C LEU A 33 -6.09 17.69 -0.07
N PHE A 34 -7.15 17.06 0.45
CA PHE A 34 -7.47 15.68 0.10
C PHE A 34 -8.91 15.54 -0.38
N GLY A 35 -9.08 14.89 -1.54
CA GLY A 35 -10.40 14.47 -2.05
C GLY A 35 -10.88 13.15 -1.47
N GLY A 36 -9.96 12.38 -0.88
CA GLY A 36 -10.26 11.13 -0.18
C GLY A 36 -9.18 10.73 0.82
N VAL A 37 -9.49 9.73 1.64
CA VAL A 37 -8.59 9.19 2.67
C VAL A 37 -8.67 7.66 2.67
N HIS A 38 -7.53 7.01 2.55
CA HIS A 38 -7.34 5.61 2.91
C HIS A 38 -7.05 5.52 4.40
N LEU A 39 -8.04 5.03 5.14
CA LEU A 39 -7.87 4.64 6.53
C LEU A 39 -7.23 3.26 6.56
N LEU A 40 -6.00 3.19 7.06
CA LEU A 40 -5.37 1.91 7.40
C LEU A 40 -6.22 1.18 8.46
N PRO A 41 -6.05 -0.15 8.62
CA PRO A 41 -6.99 -0.97 9.36
C PRO A 41 -7.37 -0.40 10.73
N PHE A 42 -8.65 -0.04 10.86
CA PHE A 42 -9.25 0.56 12.06
C PHE A 42 -10.10 -0.46 12.85
N TYR A 43 -10.02 -1.73 12.47
CA TYR A 43 -10.78 -2.82 13.06
C TYR A 43 -10.21 -3.24 14.41
N PHE A 44 -11.01 -3.92 15.23
CA PHE A 44 -10.57 -4.35 16.54
C PHE A 44 -9.63 -5.57 16.47
N PRO A 45 -8.43 -5.54 17.10
CA PRO A 45 -7.70 -4.37 17.61
C PRO A 45 -6.72 -3.77 16.60
N ILE A 46 -6.50 -2.45 16.67
CA ILE A 46 -5.53 -1.75 15.80
C ILE A 46 -4.05 -1.94 16.18
N ASP A 47 -3.77 -2.46 17.38
CA ASP A 47 -2.43 -2.66 17.95
C ASP A 47 -2.14 -4.14 18.19
N GLY A 48 -2.71 -4.99 17.33
CA GLY A 48 -2.36 -6.40 17.25
C GLY A 48 -0.91 -6.63 16.82
N SER A 49 -0.62 -7.86 16.45
CA SER A 49 0.71 -8.28 15.99
C SER A 49 1.18 -7.60 14.71
N ASP A 50 0.27 -7.00 13.94
CA ASP A 50 0.57 -6.35 12.67
C ASP A 50 -0.18 -5.02 12.49
N ALA A 51 -0.26 -4.20 13.55
CA ALA A 51 -0.83 -2.84 13.50
C ALA A 51 -2.20 -2.75 12.81
N GLY A 52 -3.10 -3.69 13.13
CA GLY A 52 -4.48 -3.75 12.63
C GLY A 52 -4.68 -4.73 11.46
N PHE A 53 -3.62 -5.25 10.85
CA PHE A 53 -3.70 -6.28 9.80
C PHE A 53 -3.97 -7.69 10.34
N ASP A 54 -4.10 -7.87 11.65
CA ASP A 54 -4.51 -9.11 12.30
C ASP A 54 -5.80 -8.94 13.13
N PRO A 55 -6.91 -8.52 12.49
CA PRO A 55 -8.12 -8.18 13.22
C PRO A 55 -8.75 -9.41 13.87
N ILE A 56 -9.17 -9.23 15.11
CA ILE A 56 -10.02 -10.16 15.85
C ILE A 56 -11.43 -10.10 15.28
N ASP A 57 -11.90 -8.90 14.92
CA ASP A 57 -13.23 -8.68 14.34
C ASP A 57 -13.21 -7.54 13.31
N HIS A 58 -13.25 -7.90 12.03
CA HIS A 58 -13.33 -6.98 10.89
C HIS A 58 -14.64 -6.19 10.81
N THR A 59 -15.70 -6.63 11.50
CA THR A 59 -17.01 -5.96 11.47
C THR A 59 -17.15 -4.93 12.58
N ARG A 60 -16.10 -4.74 13.39
CA ARG A 60 -16.10 -3.84 14.53
C ARG A 60 -14.94 -2.86 14.44
N VAL A 61 -15.28 -1.57 14.41
CA VAL A 61 -14.31 -0.48 14.64
C VAL A 61 -13.70 -0.63 16.03
N ASP A 62 -12.39 -0.45 16.15
CA ASP A 62 -11.73 -0.44 17.44
C ASP A 62 -12.32 0.67 18.33
N PRO A 63 -12.81 0.33 19.54
CA PRO A 63 -13.50 1.30 20.39
C PRO A 63 -12.64 2.49 20.81
N ARG A 64 -11.30 2.40 20.70
CA ARG A 64 -10.40 3.53 20.93
C ARG A 64 -10.46 4.57 19.80
N LEU A 65 -10.80 4.14 18.58
CA LEU A 65 -10.91 4.99 17.40
C LEU A 65 -12.31 5.54 17.17
N GLY A 66 -13.33 4.90 17.72
CA GLY A 66 -14.72 5.33 17.62
C GLY A 66 -15.66 4.22 17.16
N THR A 67 -16.59 4.57 16.30
CA THR A 67 -17.69 3.71 15.85
C THR A 67 -17.90 3.81 14.34
N TRP A 68 -18.72 2.92 13.79
CA TRP A 68 -19.17 3.02 12.40
C TRP A 68 -19.90 4.33 12.09
N SER A 69 -20.56 4.95 13.08
CA SER A 69 -21.18 6.27 12.89
C SER A 69 -20.13 7.36 12.65
N ASP A 70 -18.98 7.30 13.33
CA ASP A 70 -17.90 8.27 13.12
C ASP A 70 -17.28 8.11 11.72
N ILE A 71 -17.22 6.88 11.20
CA ILE A 71 -16.82 6.61 9.81
C ILE A 71 -17.86 7.19 8.85
N ALA A 72 -19.14 6.89 9.07
CA ALA A 72 -20.22 7.42 8.24
C ALA A 72 -20.21 8.95 8.20
N ASP A 73 -19.98 9.61 9.34
CA ASP A 73 -19.81 11.06 9.42
C ASP A 73 -18.60 11.56 8.61
N LEU A 74 -17.46 10.85 8.65
CA LEU A 74 -16.28 11.19 7.86
C LEU A 74 -16.55 11.06 6.35
N THR A 75 -17.29 10.04 5.92
CA THR A 75 -17.63 9.83 4.49
C THR A 75 -18.50 10.94 3.91
N GLN A 76 -19.12 11.79 4.74
CA GLN A 76 -19.85 12.97 4.27
C GLN A 76 -18.91 14.10 3.82
N ASP A 77 -17.67 14.12 4.32
CA ASP A 77 -16.69 15.16 4.00
C ASP A 77 -15.78 14.77 2.81
N VAL A 78 -15.33 13.52 2.80
CA VAL A 78 -14.32 12.99 1.86
C VAL A 78 -14.64 11.56 1.44
N GLU A 79 -14.15 11.13 0.28
CA GLU A 79 -14.24 9.72 -0.11
C GLU A 79 -13.33 8.88 0.79
N VAL A 80 -13.84 7.77 1.34
CA VAL A 80 -13.06 6.90 2.23
C VAL A 80 -12.76 5.57 1.53
N MET A 81 -11.50 5.16 1.62
CA MET A 81 -11.00 3.83 1.32
C MET A 81 -10.69 3.09 2.62
N ALA A 82 -11.02 1.79 2.67
CA ALA A 82 -10.67 0.89 3.76
C ALA A 82 -10.06 -0.42 3.24
N ASP A 83 -9.34 -1.12 4.12
CA ASP A 83 -8.79 -2.43 3.82
C ASP A 83 -9.84 -3.55 3.98
N VAL A 84 -9.84 -4.50 3.07
CA VAL A 84 -10.47 -5.81 3.29
C VAL A 84 -9.33 -6.83 3.34
N ILE A 85 -9.03 -7.33 4.54
CA ILE A 85 -7.98 -8.34 4.73
C ILE A 85 -8.58 -9.71 4.42
N VAL A 86 -8.58 -10.02 3.11
CA VAL A 86 -9.26 -11.19 2.55
C VAL A 86 -8.55 -12.50 2.89
N ASN A 87 -7.25 -12.46 3.18
CA ASN A 87 -6.42 -13.66 3.25
C ASN A 87 -6.51 -14.38 4.60
N HIS A 88 -6.69 -13.64 5.69
CA HIS A 88 -6.48 -14.17 7.03
C HIS A 88 -7.27 -13.40 8.10
N MET A 89 -7.37 -13.99 9.30
CA MET A 89 -7.91 -13.35 10.50
C MET A 89 -7.07 -13.71 11.72
N SER A 90 -7.28 -13.01 12.84
CA SER A 90 -6.56 -13.28 14.07
C SER A 90 -6.85 -14.68 14.62
N SER A 91 -5.82 -15.36 15.14
CA SER A 91 -5.97 -16.55 16.01
C SER A 91 -6.72 -16.24 17.30
N ASP A 92 -6.92 -14.96 17.62
CA ASP A 92 -7.73 -14.52 18.76
C ASP A 92 -9.19 -14.21 18.40
N SER A 93 -9.58 -14.39 17.13
CA SER A 93 -10.96 -14.26 16.64
C SER A 93 -11.92 -15.24 17.33
N PRO A 94 -13.19 -14.86 17.54
CA PRO A 94 -14.21 -15.78 18.06
C PRO A 94 -14.33 -17.07 17.25
N GLN A 95 -14.25 -16.96 15.93
CA GLN A 95 -14.33 -18.07 14.98
C GLN A 95 -13.18 -19.06 15.19
N PHE A 96 -11.94 -18.57 15.30
CA PHE A 96 -10.79 -19.45 15.51
C PHE A 96 -10.78 -20.05 16.91
N LYS A 97 -11.20 -19.29 17.93
CA LYS A 97 -11.33 -19.80 19.30
C LYS A 97 -12.35 -20.93 19.39
N ASP A 98 -13.48 -20.81 18.70
CA ASP A 98 -14.47 -21.89 18.63
C ASP A 98 -13.94 -23.11 17.87
N PHE A 99 -13.31 -22.91 16.71
CA PHE A 99 -12.63 -24.00 15.98
C PHE A 99 -11.57 -24.70 16.84
N SER A 100 -10.78 -23.93 17.60
CA SER A 100 -9.76 -24.46 18.51
C SER A 100 -10.37 -25.26 19.67
N ALA A 101 -11.54 -24.86 20.17
CA ALA A 101 -12.23 -25.54 21.27
C ALA A 101 -12.99 -26.80 20.84
N HIS A 102 -13.49 -26.86 19.60
CA HIS A 102 -14.39 -27.92 19.16
C HIS A 102 -13.86 -28.74 17.96
N GLY A 103 -12.77 -28.33 17.31
CA GLY A 103 -12.21 -29.00 16.14
C GLY A 103 -13.26 -29.13 15.03
N SER A 104 -13.40 -30.35 14.48
CA SER A 104 -14.39 -30.64 13.43
C SER A 104 -15.86 -30.53 13.88
N ALA A 105 -16.13 -30.40 15.17
CA ALA A 105 -17.49 -30.16 15.69
C ALA A 105 -17.84 -28.66 15.78
N SER A 106 -16.88 -27.77 15.49
CA SER A 106 -17.10 -26.32 15.43
C SER A 106 -18.04 -25.96 14.29
N GLU A 107 -18.90 -24.96 14.51
CA GLU A 107 -19.67 -24.34 13.41
C GLU A 107 -18.78 -23.61 12.39
N TYR A 108 -17.52 -23.36 12.76
CA TYR A 108 -16.50 -22.76 11.91
C TYR A 108 -15.54 -23.78 11.29
N ASP A 109 -15.78 -25.09 11.44
CA ASP A 109 -15.04 -26.11 10.69
C ASP A 109 -15.29 -25.90 9.19
N GLY A 110 -14.23 -25.66 8.44
CA GLY A 110 -14.38 -25.14 7.07
C GLY A 110 -13.55 -23.89 6.83
N LEU A 111 -13.59 -22.98 7.80
CA LEU A 111 -13.15 -21.61 7.61
C LEU A 111 -11.63 -21.47 7.60
N PHE A 112 -10.90 -22.24 8.40
CA PHE A 112 -9.45 -22.11 8.55
C PHE A 112 -8.69 -23.13 7.71
N LEU A 113 -7.64 -22.66 7.03
CA LEU A 113 -6.78 -23.53 6.24
C LEU A 113 -5.80 -24.30 7.13
N THR A 114 -5.76 -25.61 6.94
CA THR A 114 -4.79 -26.52 7.56
C THR A 114 -3.98 -27.21 6.47
N LEU A 115 -2.80 -27.74 6.81
CA LEU A 115 -1.94 -28.44 5.86
C LEU A 115 -2.67 -29.57 5.14
N ASP A 116 -3.44 -30.37 5.87
CA ASP A 116 -4.20 -31.51 5.35
C ASP A 116 -5.42 -31.10 4.51
N ARG A 117 -6.00 -29.91 4.73
CA ARG A 117 -7.04 -29.37 3.86
C ARG A 117 -6.48 -28.97 2.49
N VAL A 118 -5.31 -28.34 2.47
CA VAL A 118 -4.65 -27.96 1.21
C VAL A 118 -4.03 -29.19 0.52
N PHE A 119 -3.47 -30.12 1.31
CA PHE A 119 -2.81 -31.33 0.85
C PHE A 119 -3.50 -32.60 1.41
N PRO A 120 -4.70 -32.95 0.91
CA PRO A 120 -5.47 -34.08 1.45
C PRO A 120 -4.82 -35.45 1.21
N GLN A 121 -3.87 -35.54 0.28
CA GLN A 121 -3.10 -36.75 -0.01
C GLN A 121 -1.70 -36.74 0.66
N GLY A 122 -1.46 -35.78 1.55
CA GLY A 122 -0.14 -35.49 2.14
C GLY A 122 0.69 -34.53 1.29
N ALA A 123 1.59 -33.80 1.95
CA ALA A 123 2.49 -32.84 1.30
C ALA A 123 3.88 -33.46 1.09
N THR A 124 4.40 -33.37 -0.13
CA THR A 124 5.80 -33.70 -0.42
C THR A 124 6.69 -32.46 -0.27
N GLU A 125 7.99 -32.65 -0.06
CA GLU A 125 8.95 -31.54 0.00
C GLU A 125 8.92 -30.69 -1.29
N GLU A 126 8.88 -31.34 -2.46
CA GLU A 126 8.77 -30.65 -3.75
C GLU A 126 7.53 -29.74 -3.81
N ALA A 127 6.38 -30.21 -3.33
CA ALA A 127 5.15 -29.43 -3.35
C ALA A 127 5.20 -28.25 -2.37
N LEU A 128 5.81 -28.42 -1.19
CA LEU A 128 5.99 -27.35 -0.21
C LEU A 128 6.98 -26.28 -0.71
N LEU A 129 8.02 -26.67 -1.44
CA LEU A 129 9.02 -25.74 -1.99
C LEU A 129 8.50 -24.91 -3.17
N LYS A 130 7.40 -25.32 -3.82
CA LYS A 130 6.74 -24.52 -4.88
C LYS A 130 5.97 -23.33 -4.33
N VAL A 131 5.53 -23.39 -3.07
CA VAL A 131 4.75 -22.32 -2.44
C VAL A 131 5.57 -21.03 -2.39
N TYR A 132 5.00 -19.94 -2.92
CA TYR A 132 5.57 -18.60 -2.86
C TYR A 132 5.51 -18.05 -1.44
N ARG A 133 6.53 -17.28 -1.03
CA ARG A 133 6.71 -16.89 0.38
C ARG A 133 7.20 -15.45 0.51
N PRO A 134 6.52 -14.61 1.33
CA PRO A 134 7.02 -13.27 1.65
C PRO A 134 8.16 -13.30 2.69
N ARG A 135 8.19 -14.35 3.52
CA ARG A 135 9.12 -14.51 4.66
C ARG A 135 9.96 -15.80 4.59
N PRO A 136 11.06 -15.91 5.37
CA PRO A 136 11.78 -17.17 5.55
C PRO A 136 10.91 -18.25 6.19
N GLY A 137 11.17 -19.52 5.85
CA GLY A 137 10.44 -20.67 6.40
C GLY A 137 9.19 -21.04 5.60
N LEU A 138 8.42 -22.03 6.02
CA LEU A 138 7.15 -22.41 5.37
C LEU A 138 6.00 -21.54 5.91
N PRO A 139 4.92 -21.27 5.13
CA PRO A 139 3.75 -20.55 5.61
C PRO A 139 2.85 -21.45 6.48
N LEU A 140 3.45 -22.11 7.46
CA LEU A 140 2.82 -23.14 8.27
C LEU A 140 3.22 -22.97 9.73
N THR A 141 2.26 -23.12 10.64
CA THR A 141 2.49 -23.06 12.08
C THR A 141 1.92 -24.30 12.76
N TYR A 142 2.75 -24.99 13.53
CA TYR A 142 2.29 -26.02 14.45
C TYR A 142 1.55 -25.38 15.62
N ALA A 143 0.34 -25.88 15.92
CA ALA A 143 -0.46 -25.43 17.03
C ALA A 143 -1.06 -26.64 17.79
N VAL A 144 -1.20 -26.48 19.10
CA VAL A 144 -2.05 -27.35 19.92
C VAL A 144 -3.34 -26.57 20.15
N LEU A 145 -4.44 -27.07 19.58
CA LEU A 145 -5.77 -26.50 19.74
C LEU A 145 -6.24 -26.65 21.21
N ALA A 146 -7.23 -25.86 21.62
CA ALA A 146 -7.75 -25.87 22.99
C ALA A 146 -8.37 -27.21 23.39
N ASN A 147 -8.88 -27.98 22.42
CA ASN A 147 -9.33 -29.37 22.62
C ASN A 147 -8.19 -30.40 22.78
N GLY A 148 -6.92 -29.98 22.73
CA GLY A 148 -5.73 -30.82 22.85
C GLY A 148 -5.21 -31.40 21.53
N GLU A 149 -5.90 -31.13 20.42
CA GLU A 149 -5.54 -31.64 19.12
C GLU A 149 -4.31 -30.92 18.53
N LYS A 150 -3.44 -31.67 17.86
CA LYS A 150 -2.27 -31.12 17.17
C LYS A 150 -2.60 -30.85 15.72
N ARG A 151 -2.34 -29.63 15.26
CA ARG A 151 -2.60 -29.17 13.89
C ARG A 151 -1.42 -28.41 13.31
N ILE A 152 -1.34 -28.41 11.99
CA ILE A 152 -0.48 -27.52 11.22
C ILE A 152 -1.41 -26.57 10.46
N LEU A 153 -1.44 -25.32 10.91
CA LEU A 153 -2.26 -24.24 10.35
C LEU A 153 -1.51 -23.56 9.22
N TRP A 154 -2.23 -23.09 8.21
CA TRP A 154 -1.66 -22.20 7.20
C TRP A 154 -1.59 -20.77 7.75
N THR A 155 -0.38 -20.21 7.75
CA THR A 155 -0.08 -18.86 8.26
C THR A 155 0.93 -18.20 7.32
N THR A 156 0.42 -17.47 6.33
CA THR A 156 1.24 -16.82 5.30
C THR A 156 2.18 -15.77 5.92
N PHE A 157 1.66 -14.97 6.87
CA PHE A 157 2.36 -13.84 7.49
C PHE A 157 2.84 -14.17 8.91
N THR A 158 2.16 -13.76 9.98
CA THR A 158 2.53 -14.15 11.35
C THR A 158 1.81 -15.43 11.79
N SER A 159 2.27 -16.07 12.87
CA SER A 159 1.54 -17.18 13.49
C SER A 159 0.20 -16.76 14.12
N LYS A 160 -0.03 -15.45 14.26
CA LYS A 160 -1.27 -14.87 14.77
C LYS A 160 -2.28 -14.59 13.65
N GLN A 161 -1.85 -14.56 12.40
CA GLN A 161 -2.68 -14.39 11.20
C GLN A 161 -2.94 -15.76 10.58
N VAL A 162 -4.08 -16.37 10.93
CA VAL A 162 -4.48 -17.69 10.41
C VAL A 162 -5.23 -17.50 9.11
N ASP A 163 -4.74 -18.11 8.03
CA ASP A 163 -5.35 -17.99 6.72
C ASP A 163 -6.73 -18.66 6.67
N ILE A 164 -7.67 -17.98 6.00
CA ILE A 164 -9.03 -18.48 5.80
C ILE A 164 -9.18 -19.14 4.43
N ASP A 165 -10.10 -20.08 4.33
CA ASP A 165 -10.55 -20.65 3.06
C ASP A 165 -11.62 -19.74 2.44
N VAL A 166 -11.18 -18.86 1.54
CA VAL A 166 -12.07 -17.93 0.82
C VAL A 166 -13.03 -18.62 -0.15
N THR A 167 -12.85 -19.92 -0.40
CA THR A 167 -13.74 -20.72 -1.25
C THR A 167 -14.84 -21.40 -0.44
N HIS A 168 -14.64 -21.58 0.86
CA HIS A 168 -15.63 -22.15 1.77
C HIS A 168 -16.82 -21.20 1.98
N PRO A 169 -18.08 -21.67 2.09
CA PRO A 169 -19.25 -20.81 2.31
C PRO A 169 -19.12 -19.87 3.52
N LEU A 170 -18.45 -20.32 4.59
CA LEU A 170 -18.17 -19.48 5.76
C LEU A 170 -17.18 -18.35 5.45
N GLY A 171 -16.15 -18.62 4.65
CA GLY A 171 -15.19 -17.58 4.22
C GLY A 171 -15.86 -16.56 3.31
N GLN A 172 -16.69 -17.02 2.37
CA GLN A 172 -17.49 -16.13 1.52
C GLN A 172 -18.43 -15.25 2.36
N ALA A 173 -19.21 -15.85 3.27
CA ALA A 173 -20.13 -15.11 4.13
C ALA A 173 -19.42 -14.08 5.02
N TYR A 174 -18.21 -14.41 5.49
CA TYR A 174 -17.36 -13.51 6.25
C TYR A 174 -16.98 -12.27 5.43
N LEU A 175 -16.39 -12.47 4.24
CA LEU A 175 -15.96 -11.36 3.38
C LEU A 175 -17.13 -10.51 2.86
N SER A 176 -18.25 -11.15 2.49
CA SER A 176 -19.50 -10.45 2.13
C SER A 176 -20.06 -9.64 3.30
N GLY A 177 -19.89 -10.11 4.54
CA GLY A 177 -20.24 -9.37 5.75
C GLY A 177 -19.45 -8.06 5.85
N ILE A 178 -18.14 -8.12 5.64
CA ILE A 178 -17.25 -6.95 5.65
C ILE A 178 -17.69 -5.93 4.59
N LEU A 179 -17.86 -6.36 3.34
CA LEU A 179 -18.28 -5.45 2.26
C LEU A 179 -19.60 -4.74 2.56
N ARG A 180 -20.58 -5.43 3.16
CA ARG A 180 -21.85 -4.83 3.58
C ARG A 180 -21.65 -3.76 4.65
N SER A 181 -20.89 -4.05 5.71
CA SER A 181 -20.61 -3.07 6.77
C SER A 181 -19.90 -1.82 6.22
N LEU A 182 -18.92 -2.00 5.32
CA LEU A 182 -18.24 -0.88 4.67
C LEU A 182 -19.20 -0.06 3.79
N SER A 183 -20.01 -0.73 2.96
CA SER A 183 -21.00 -0.07 2.11
C SER A 183 -22.02 0.73 2.90
N GLU A 184 -22.54 0.16 4.00
CA GLU A 184 -23.50 0.81 4.91
C GLU A 184 -22.90 2.04 5.60
N ALA A 185 -21.59 2.02 5.90
CA ALA A 185 -20.85 3.15 6.45
C ALA A 185 -20.47 4.21 5.40
N GLY A 186 -20.88 4.05 4.14
CA GLY A 186 -20.61 5.04 3.08
C GLY A 186 -19.25 4.90 2.39
N ILE A 187 -18.48 3.86 2.68
CA ILE A 187 -17.20 3.60 2.02
C ILE A 187 -17.45 3.23 0.55
N ARG A 188 -16.62 3.77 -0.35
CA ARG A 188 -16.78 3.63 -1.82
C ARG A 188 -15.57 3.04 -2.51
N MET A 189 -14.52 2.72 -1.76
CA MET A 189 -13.36 2.02 -2.28
C MET A 189 -12.80 1.07 -1.24
N VAL A 190 -12.32 -0.10 -1.68
CA VAL A 190 -11.63 -1.04 -0.81
C VAL A 190 -10.28 -1.43 -1.39
N ARG A 191 -9.27 -1.54 -0.52
CA ARG A 191 -8.00 -2.18 -0.81
C ARG A 191 -8.09 -3.65 -0.41
N LEU A 192 -7.86 -4.57 -1.35
CA LEU A 192 -7.77 -5.99 -1.03
C LEU A 192 -6.35 -6.31 -0.60
N ASP A 193 -6.18 -6.43 0.71
CA ASP A 193 -4.90 -6.73 1.33
C ASP A 193 -4.48 -8.18 1.09
N ALA A 194 -3.23 -8.39 0.67
CA ALA A 194 -2.64 -9.72 0.49
C ALA A 194 -3.46 -10.66 -0.43
N VAL A 195 -4.25 -10.10 -1.35
CA VAL A 195 -5.19 -10.87 -2.17
C VAL A 195 -4.51 -11.89 -3.07
N GLY A 196 -3.25 -11.62 -3.46
CA GLY A 196 -2.43 -12.55 -4.24
C GLY A 196 -2.26 -13.91 -3.57
N TYR A 197 -2.38 -13.99 -2.24
CA TYR A 197 -2.22 -15.21 -1.44
C TYR A 197 -3.54 -15.92 -1.14
N ALA A 198 -4.71 -15.37 -1.48
CA ALA A 198 -6.00 -15.83 -0.98
C ALA A 198 -6.32 -17.31 -1.31
N ILE A 199 -5.85 -17.82 -2.45
CA ILE A 199 -6.11 -19.20 -2.92
C ILE A 199 -4.90 -20.10 -2.70
N LYS A 200 -5.14 -21.25 -2.05
CA LYS A 200 -4.13 -22.28 -1.80
C LYS A 200 -4.45 -23.55 -2.59
N LYS A 201 -3.45 -24.13 -3.25
CA LYS A 201 -3.60 -25.32 -4.09
C LYS A 201 -2.37 -26.21 -3.99
N ALA A 202 -2.59 -27.50 -3.76
CA ALA A 202 -1.50 -28.47 -3.68
C ALA A 202 -0.67 -28.51 -4.99
N GLY A 203 0.65 -28.45 -4.85
CA GLY A 203 1.60 -28.63 -5.94
C GLY A 203 1.80 -27.40 -6.84
N ASP A 204 1.26 -26.24 -6.46
CA ASP A 204 1.36 -24.98 -7.20
C ASP A 204 1.92 -23.85 -6.29
N SER A 205 2.04 -22.63 -6.81
CA SER A 205 2.68 -21.51 -6.12
C SER A 205 1.87 -20.95 -4.94
N CYS A 206 0.55 -21.13 -4.94
CA CYS A 206 -0.38 -20.46 -4.02
C CYS A 206 -0.29 -18.92 -4.06
N PHE A 207 0.22 -18.35 -5.17
CA PHE A 207 0.34 -16.90 -5.35
C PHE A 207 0.03 -16.50 -6.79
N MET A 208 -0.94 -15.59 -6.96
CA MET A 208 -1.36 -15.04 -8.25
C MET A 208 -1.64 -16.12 -9.32
N MET A 209 -2.34 -17.18 -8.92
CA MET A 209 -2.75 -18.29 -9.81
C MET A 209 -4.02 -17.92 -10.58
N PRO A 210 -4.36 -18.60 -11.70
CA PRO A 210 -5.62 -18.41 -12.42
C PRO A 210 -6.86 -18.44 -11.51
N GLU A 211 -6.87 -19.30 -10.49
CA GLU A 211 -7.93 -19.40 -9.49
C GLU A 211 -7.97 -18.17 -8.56
N THR A 212 -6.82 -17.59 -8.23
CA THR A 212 -6.73 -16.31 -7.49
C THR A 212 -7.36 -15.19 -8.30
N PHE A 213 -7.05 -15.10 -9.60
CA PHE A 213 -7.69 -14.12 -10.47
C PHE A 213 -9.21 -14.32 -10.53
N ALA A 214 -9.68 -15.56 -10.67
CA ALA A 214 -11.11 -15.85 -10.68
C ALA A 214 -11.80 -15.48 -9.36
N PHE A 215 -11.10 -15.59 -8.22
CA PHE A 215 -11.58 -15.10 -6.93
C PHE A 215 -11.67 -13.57 -6.92
N ILE A 216 -10.62 -12.86 -7.37
CA ILE A 216 -10.60 -11.40 -7.47
C ILE A 216 -11.77 -10.91 -8.34
N ASP A 217 -11.98 -11.49 -9.52
CA ASP A 217 -13.05 -11.10 -10.44
C ASP A 217 -14.43 -11.21 -9.78
N ARG A 218 -14.69 -12.31 -9.05
CA ARG A 218 -15.96 -12.51 -8.33
C ARG A 218 -16.13 -11.52 -7.18
N PHE A 219 -15.09 -11.34 -6.37
CA PHE A 219 -15.14 -10.45 -5.21
C PHE A 219 -15.27 -8.99 -5.62
N ALA A 220 -14.59 -8.58 -6.69
CA ALA A 220 -14.72 -7.25 -7.27
C ALA A 220 -16.11 -7.00 -7.85
N ALA A 221 -16.71 -8.00 -8.51
CA ALA A 221 -18.09 -7.89 -8.97
C ALA A 221 -19.09 -7.71 -7.81
N GLU A 222 -18.88 -8.40 -6.69
CA GLU A 222 -19.69 -8.24 -5.48
C GLU A 222 -19.54 -6.85 -4.85
N ALA A 223 -18.30 -6.37 -4.67
CA ALA A 223 -18.03 -5.02 -4.18
C ALA A 223 -18.67 -3.95 -5.09
N LYS A 224 -18.55 -4.11 -6.41
CA LYS A 224 -19.15 -3.21 -7.40
C LYS A 224 -20.68 -3.19 -7.34
N ALA A 225 -21.32 -4.33 -7.05
CA ALA A 225 -22.77 -4.39 -6.84
C ALA A 225 -23.24 -3.58 -5.62
N LEU A 226 -22.33 -3.31 -4.67
CA LEU A 226 -22.53 -2.43 -3.52
C LEU A 226 -22.06 -0.98 -3.77
N GLY A 227 -21.62 -0.65 -5.00
CA GLY A 227 -21.09 0.67 -5.33
C GLY A 227 -19.69 0.94 -4.76
N ILE A 228 -18.90 -0.12 -4.52
CA ILE A 228 -17.53 -0.05 -4.03
C ILE A 228 -16.56 -0.37 -5.17
N GLU A 229 -15.60 0.52 -5.42
CA GLU A 229 -14.47 0.29 -6.33
C GLU A 229 -13.38 -0.54 -5.65
N VAL A 230 -12.67 -1.37 -6.41
CA VAL A 230 -11.65 -2.28 -5.87
C VAL A 230 -10.25 -1.91 -6.31
N LEU A 231 -9.38 -1.75 -5.32
CA LEU A 231 -7.94 -1.69 -5.46
C LEU A 231 -7.33 -3.01 -5.00
N VAL A 232 -6.47 -3.60 -5.82
CA VAL A 232 -5.67 -4.77 -5.42
C VAL A 232 -4.27 -4.34 -5.03
N GLU A 233 -3.79 -4.85 -3.90
CA GLU A 233 -2.42 -4.72 -3.48
C GLU A 233 -1.64 -5.99 -3.85
N ILE A 234 -0.64 -5.82 -4.72
CA ILE A 234 0.17 -6.90 -5.26
C ILE A 234 1.60 -6.37 -5.47
N HIS A 235 2.53 -6.80 -4.62
CA HIS A 235 3.97 -6.68 -4.85
C HIS A 235 4.45 -7.85 -5.70
N SER A 236 4.84 -7.59 -6.95
CA SER A 236 5.21 -8.64 -7.90
C SER A 236 6.00 -8.10 -9.08
N TYR A 237 6.46 -9.01 -9.95
CA TYR A 237 7.05 -8.63 -11.23
C TYR A 237 6.12 -7.70 -12.02
N TYR A 238 6.63 -6.54 -12.46
CA TYR A 238 5.84 -5.43 -13.01
C TYR A 238 4.84 -5.81 -14.11
N ARG A 239 5.13 -6.84 -14.93
CA ARG A 239 4.19 -7.30 -15.97
C ARG A 239 2.93 -7.96 -15.41
N ARG A 240 3.02 -8.62 -14.25
CA ARG A 240 1.85 -9.18 -13.55
C ARG A 240 0.95 -8.05 -13.06
N GLN A 241 1.53 -6.94 -12.62
CA GLN A 241 0.79 -5.72 -12.27
C GLN A 241 0.05 -5.13 -13.48
N ILE A 242 0.68 -5.15 -14.67
CA ILE A 242 0.02 -4.74 -15.92
C ILE A 242 -1.15 -5.67 -16.26
N GLU A 243 -0.97 -6.98 -16.10
CA GLU A 243 -2.01 -7.97 -16.40
C GLU A 243 -3.24 -7.81 -15.49
N ILE A 244 -3.03 -7.71 -14.17
CA ILE A 244 -4.13 -7.59 -13.21
C ILE A 244 -4.87 -6.26 -13.35
N ALA A 245 -4.19 -5.18 -13.74
CA ALA A 245 -4.82 -3.87 -13.93
C ALA A 245 -5.95 -3.88 -14.97
N ALA A 246 -5.94 -4.83 -15.93
CA ALA A 246 -7.01 -4.97 -16.91
C ALA A 246 -8.29 -5.63 -16.34
N ARG A 247 -8.25 -6.14 -15.10
CA ARG A 247 -9.35 -6.92 -14.48
C ARG A 247 -10.02 -6.23 -13.30
N VAL A 248 -9.38 -5.23 -12.73
CA VAL A 248 -9.83 -4.53 -11.52
C VAL A 248 -10.00 -3.04 -11.78
N ASP A 249 -10.70 -2.34 -10.89
CA ASP A 249 -10.85 -0.89 -11.04
C ASP A 249 -9.49 -0.19 -10.89
N TRP A 250 -8.69 -0.62 -9.90
CA TRP A 250 -7.43 0.02 -9.58
C TRP A 250 -6.29 -0.93 -9.18
N VAL A 251 -5.07 -0.52 -9.52
CA VAL A 251 -3.82 -1.11 -9.03
C VAL A 251 -2.93 -0.05 -8.40
N TYR A 252 -2.03 -0.44 -7.50
CA TYR A 252 -0.94 0.44 -7.09
C TYR A 252 0.13 0.56 -8.18
N ASP A 253 0.71 1.74 -8.32
CA ASP A 253 1.95 1.95 -9.06
C ASP A 253 3.17 1.77 -8.13
N PHE A 254 3.46 0.52 -7.77
CA PHE A 254 4.61 0.19 -6.92
C PHE A 254 5.96 0.24 -7.63
N ALA A 255 5.96 0.33 -8.97
CA ALA A 255 7.20 0.56 -9.71
C ALA A 255 7.68 2.01 -9.58
N LEU A 256 6.76 2.97 -9.44
CA LEU A 256 7.09 4.39 -9.36
C LEU A 256 8.04 4.76 -8.20
N PRO A 257 7.82 4.37 -6.93
CA PRO A 257 8.70 4.78 -5.84
C PRO A 257 10.18 4.44 -6.06
N PRO A 258 10.58 3.18 -6.30
CA PRO A 258 11.99 2.86 -6.52
C PRO A 258 12.52 3.41 -7.85
N LEU A 259 11.69 3.58 -8.90
CA LEU A 259 12.12 4.25 -10.13
C LEU A 259 12.39 5.74 -9.93
N ALA A 260 11.60 6.44 -9.13
CA ALA A 260 11.82 7.84 -8.81
C ALA A 260 13.15 8.03 -8.06
N LEU A 261 13.41 7.17 -7.06
CA LEU A 261 14.68 7.16 -6.34
C LEU A 261 15.86 6.82 -7.27
N HIS A 262 15.73 5.80 -8.11
CA HIS A 262 16.74 5.40 -9.09
C HIS A 262 17.08 6.52 -10.09
N ALA A 263 16.06 7.21 -10.59
CA ALA A 263 16.25 8.31 -11.53
C ALA A 263 16.99 9.50 -10.88
N LEU A 264 16.65 9.84 -9.63
CA LEU A 264 17.31 10.90 -8.85
C LEU A 264 18.71 10.51 -8.36
N MET A 265 18.95 9.22 -8.12
CA MET A 265 20.27 8.66 -7.81
C MET A 265 21.20 8.74 -9.03
N THR A 266 20.71 8.31 -10.20
CA THR A 266 21.55 8.11 -11.39
C THR A 266 21.56 9.29 -12.36
N GLY A 267 20.62 10.23 -12.22
CA GLY A 267 20.46 11.36 -13.15
C GLY A 267 20.01 10.92 -14.56
N ARG A 268 19.31 9.79 -14.67
CA ARG A 268 18.86 9.20 -15.95
C ARG A 268 17.35 8.98 -15.96
N SER A 269 16.69 9.30 -17.08
CA SER A 269 15.24 9.15 -17.25
C SER A 269 14.79 7.88 -17.97
N GLU A 270 15.73 7.07 -18.49
CA GLU A 270 15.42 5.92 -19.38
C GLU A 270 14.41 4.94 -18.76
N ALA A 271 14.68 4.44 -17.56
CA ALA A 271 13.81 3.46 -16.90
C ALA A 271 12.42 4.03 -16.57
N LEU A 272 12.35 5.32 -16.18
CA LEU A 272 11.08 6.01 -15.99
C LEU A 272 10.31 6.18 -17.31
N LYS A 273 10.98 6.60 -18.39
CA LYS A 273 10.36 6.72 -19.72
C LYS A 273 9.83 5.37 -20.21
N GLN A 274 10.59 4.29 -20.00
CA GLN A 274 10.16 2.93 -20.30
C GLN A 274 8.91 2.54 -19.49
N TRP A 275 8.89 2.83 -18.19
CA TRP A 275 7.72 2.53 -17.35
C TRP A 275 6.49 3.33 -17.78
N ILE A 276 6.65 4.65 -18.01
CA ILE A 276 5.58 5.53 -18.48
C ILE A 276 4.92 5.01 -19.76
N ALA A 277 5.70 4.40 -20.66
CA ALA A 277 5.19 3.86 -21.92
C ALA A 277 4.31 2.61 -21.76
N VAL A 278 4.43 1.85 -20.66
CA VAL A 278 3.77 0.54 -20.51
C VAL A 278 2.89 0.43 -19.28
N ARG A 279 2.97 1.37 -18.33
CA ARG A 279 2.24 1.32 -17.07
C ARG A 279 0.72 1.40 -17.26
N PRO A 280 -0.07 0.76 -16.39
CA PRO A 280 -1.52 0.96 -16.35
C PRO A 280 -1.87 2.40 -15.97
N THR A 281 -2.93 2.95 -16.55
CA THR A 281 -3.40 4.31 -16.23
C THR A 281 -4.45 4.33 -15.12
N ASN A 282 -5.14 3.20 -14.88
CA ASN A 282 -6.03 3.00 -13.74
C ASN A 282 -5.22 2.65 -12.47
N ALA A 283 -4.32 3.56 -12.11
CA ALA A 283 -3.39 3.37 -11.02
C ALA A 283 -3.64 4.35 -9.87
N LEU A 284 -3.37 3.90 -8.66
CA LEU A 284 -3.10 4.78 -7.52
C LEU A 284 -1.58 4.95 -7.41
N THR A 285 -1.10 6.16 -7.62
CA THR A 285 0.34 6.46 -7.56
C THR A 285 0.76 6.76 -6.14
N VAL A 286 1.87 6.18 -5.70
CA VAL A 286 2.44 6.36 -4.35
C VAL A 286 3.95 6.64 -4.47
N LEU A 287 4.54 7.19 -3.40
CA LEU A 287 5.98 7.18 -3.17
C LEU A 287 6.30 6.42 -1.89
N ASP A 288 5.56 6.75 -0.84
CA ASP A 288 5.54 6.06 0.44
C ASP A 288 4.17 5.44 0.70
N THR A 289 4.21 4.35 1.47
CA THR A 289 3.04 3.68 2.03
C THR A 289 3.30 3.41 3.51
N HIS A 290 2.46 2.60 4.14
CA HIS A 290 2.68 2.12 5.50
C HIS A 290 3.67 0.95 5.57
N ASP A 291 4.07 0.36 4.44
CA ASP A 291 5.10 -0.68 4.35
C ASP A 291 6.44 -0.09 3.91
N GLY A 292 7.41 -0.95 3.59
CA GLY A 292 8.71 -0.54 3.07
C GLY A 292 8.67 -0.25 1.56
N ILE A 293 9.77 0.33 1.05
CA ILE A 293 9.93 0.65 -0.38
C ILE A 293 10.21 -0.65 -1.15
N GLY A 294 9.31 -1.05 -2.05
CA GLY A 294 9.35 -2.31 -2.80
C GLY A 294 10.38 -2.37 -3.93
N ILE A 295 11.61 -2.76 -3.60
CA ILE A 295 12.72 -2.83 -4.59
C ILE A 295 12.50 -3.90 -5.66
N ILE A 296 11.82 -5.00 -5.29
CA ILE A 296 11.52 -6.09 -6.22
C ILE A 296 10.54 -5.72 -7.32
N ASP A 297 9.73 -4.67 -7.13
CA ASP A 297 8.65 -4.31 -8.07
C ASP A 297 9.19 -3.78 -9.40
N ILE A 298 10.48 -3.40 -9.43
CA ILE A 298 11.21 -2.98 -10.63
C ILE A 298 12.32 -3.97 -11.02
N GLY A 299 12.44 -5.07 -10.27
CA GLY A 299 13.40 -6.15 -10.49
C GLY A 299 12.90 -7.23 -11.45
N ALA A 300 13.79 -8.17 -11.74
CA ALA A 300 13.47 -9.32 -12.58
C ALA A 300 12.54 -10.30 -11.85
N ASP A 301 11.78 -11.10 -12.61
CA ASP A 301 10.95 -12.15 -12.04
C ASP A 301 11.83 -13.13 -11.24
N ALA A 302 11.47 -13.37 -9.97
CA ALA A 302 12.23 -14.26 -9.10
C ALA A 302 12.27 -15.71 -9.63
N ALA A 303 11.24 -16.13 -10.37
CA ALA A 303 11.16 -17.46 -10.96
C ALA A 303 11.95 -17.61 -12.27
N ASP A 304 12.16 -16.52 -13.02
CA ASP A 304 12.85 -16.52 -14.31
C ASP A 304 13.59 -15.20 -14.56
N ARG A 305 14.71 -15.01 -13.87
CA ARG A 305 15.49 -13.76 -13.96
C ARG A 305 16.09 -13.50 -15.35
N ALA A 306 16.37 -14.55 -16.12
CA ALA A 306 17.04 -14.44 -17.41
C ALA A 306 16.06 -14.15 -18.55
N GLY A 307 14.90 -14.82 -18.56
CA GLY A 307 13.86 -14.61 -19.57
C GLY A 307 12.94 -13.42 -19.27
N SER A 308 12.84 -13.02 -17.99
CA SER A 308 11.94 -11.95 -17.53
C SER A 308 12.71 -10.87 -16.75
N PRO A 309 13.52 -10.03 -17.44
CA PRO A 309 14.29 -8.98 -16.80
C PRO A 309 13.37 -7.89 -16.21
N GLY A 310 13.89 -7.19 -15.20
CA GLY A 310 13.25 -6.05 -14.57
C GLY A 310 13.32 -4.78 -15.40
N LEU A 311 12.82 -3.68 -14.84
CA LEU A 311 12.90 -2.33 -15.42
C LEU A 311 14.30 -1.72 -15.27
N VAL A 312 15.09 -2.22 -14.32
CA VAL A 312 16.49 -1.82 -14.12
C VAL A 312 17.39 -3.06 -13.93
N PRO A 313 18.69 -2.97 -14.23
CA PRO A 313 19.63 -4.06 -14.01
C PRO A 313 19.79 -4.41 -12.51
N PRO A 314 20.03 -5.70 -12.16
CA PRO A 314 20.21 -6.11 -10.75
C PRO A 314 21.27 -5.33 -9.98
N ALA A 315 22.44 -5.07 -10.61
CA ALA A 315 23.50 -4.30 -9.96
C ALA A 315 23.09 -2.85 -9.63
N GLU A 316 22.17 -2.27 -10.40
CA GLU A 316 21.64 -0.93 -10.12
C GLU A 316 20.57 -0.95 -9.02
N LEU A 317 19.86 -2.08 -8.81
CA LEU A 317 18.98 -2.27 -7.65
C LEU A 317 19.78 -2.35 -6.36
N ASP A 318 20.86 -3.15 -6.38
CA ASP A 318 21.75 -3.28 -5.23
C ASP A 318 22.37 -1.91 -4.88
N ALA A 319 22.80 -1.14 -5.88
CA ALA A 319 23.29 0.22 -5.70
C ALA A 319 22.21 1.17 -5.14
N LEU A 320 20.95 1.03 -5.58
CA LEU A 320 19.83 1.81 -5.06
C LEU A 320 19.57 1.53 -3.57
N VAL A 321 19.62 0.26 -3.17
CA VAL A 321 19.47 -0.14 -1.75
C VAL A 321 20.56 0.48 -0.89
N GLU A 322 21.81 0.34 -1.31
CA GLU A 322 22.95 0.93 -0.59
C GLU A 322 22.89 2.46 -0.55
N TRP A 323 22.44 3.10 -1.64
CA TRP A 323 22.25 4.55 -1.68
C TRP A 323 21.20 5.04 -0.67
N MET A 324 20.08 4.33 -0.50
CA MET A 324 19.10 4.66 0.55
C MET A 324 19.67 4.44 1.95
N HIS A 325 20.45 3.37 2.16
CA HIS A 325 21.14 3.14 3.43
C HIS A 325 22.08 4.29 3.76
N ASP A 326 22.89 4.73 2.81
CA ASP A 326 23.83 5.84 3.00
C ASP A 326 23.12 7.17 3.23
N ASN A 327 22.09 7.49 2.44
CA ASN A 327 21.29 8.72 2.59
C ASN A 327 20.59 8.80 3.94
N SER A 328 20.12 7.68 4.47
CA SER A 328 19.51 7.59 5.80
C SER A 328 20.54 7.54 6.95
N GLY A 329 21.84 7.68 6.67
CA GLY A 329 22.89 7.57 7.69
C GLY A 329 22.98 6.18 8.33
N GLY A 330 22.63 5.13 7.59
CA GLY A 330 22.59 3.74 8.05
C GLY A 330 21.34 3.35 8.85
N GLN A 331 20.38 4.25 9.04
CA GLN A 331 19.16 3.99 9.81
C GLN A 331 18.27 2.94 9.15
N SER A 332 18.04 3.04 7.83
CA SER A 332 17.22 2.06 7.11
C SER A 332 17.84 0.65 7.12
N ARG A 333 19.17 0.54 7.22
CA ARG A 333 19.85 -0.77 7.36
C ARG A 333 19.51 -1.46 8.67
N GLN A 334 19.26 -0.70 9.74
CA GLN A 334 18.84 -1.24 11.04
C GLN A 334 17.38 -1.70 11.05
N ALA A 335 16.56 -1.17 10.15
CA ALA A 335 15.15 -1.51 10.04
C ALA A 335 14.86 -2.59 8.99
N THR A 336 15.75 -2.82 8.02
CA THR A 336 15.49 -3.62 6.82
C THR A 336 15.90 -5.08 6.98
N GLY A 337 15.15 -5.99 6.34
CA GLY A 337 15.49 -7.41 6.26
C GLY A 337 15.53 -8.09 7.62
N ALA A 338 16.58 -8.86 7.89
CA ALA A 338 16.73 -9.61 9.14
C ALA A 338 17.17 -8.74 10.35
N ALA A 339 17.44 -7.44 10.15
CA ALA A 339 17.86 -6.55 11.23
C ALA A 339 16.72 -6.21 12.22
N ALA A 340 15.47 -6.36 11.79
CA ALA A 340 14.27 -6.15 12.60
C ALA A 340 13.19 -7.19 12.24
N SER A 341 12.07 -7.18 12.97
CA SER A 341 10.91 -8.00 12.63
C SER A 341 10.27 -7.46 11.35
N ASN A 342 10.31 -8.26 10.28
CA ASN A 342 9.78 -7.90 8.96
C ASN A 342 9.01 -9.07 8.34
N LEU A 343 7.87 -8.74 7.71
CA LEU A 343 7.12 -9.69 6.89
C LEU A 343 7.77 -9.84 5.52
N ASP A 344 8.19 -8.72 4.92
CA ASP A 344 8.81 -8.67 3.59
C ASP A 344 10.30 -8.37 3.71
N LEU A 345 11.14 -9.36 3.38
CA LEU A 345 12.59 -9.18 3.39
C LEU A 345 13.13 -8.39 2.19
N TYR A 346 12.26 -8.06 1.24
CA TYR A 346 12.64 -7.50 -0.06
C TYR A 346 12.30 -6.01 -0.23
N GLN A 347 11.74 -5.40 0.82
CA GLN A 347 11.47 -3.97 0.89
C GLN A 347 12.54 -3.28 1.73
N VAL A 348 12.80 -1.99 1.46
CA VAL A 348 13.67 -1.16 2.30
C VAL A 348 12.81 -0.30 3.22
N ASN A 349 12.97 -0.50 4.53
CA ASN A 349 12.25 0.26 5.54
C ASN A 349 12.95 1.60 5.78
N CYS A 350 12.35 2.67 5.26
CA CYS A 350 12.84 4.04 5.37
C CYS A 350 11.67 5.00 5.07
N THR A 351 11.64 6.18 5.70
CA THR A 351 10.79 7.25 5.16
C THR A 351 11.31 7.67 3.79
N PHE A 352 10.42 8.01 2.86
CA PHE A 352 10.82 8.39 1.51
C PHE A 352 11.68 9.67 1.50
N TYR A 353 11.43 10.57 2.46
CA TYR A 353 12.22 11.80 2.64
C TYR A 353 13.66 11.51 3.10
N ASP A 354 13.85 10.60 4.06
CA ASP A 354 15.20 10.18 4.48
C ASP A 354 15.89 9.31 3.41
N ALA A 355 15.13 8.54 2.61
CA ALA A 355 15.68 7.79 1.47
C ALA A 355 16.29 8.71 0.40
N LEU A 356 15.81 9.96 0.29
CA LEU A 356 16.37 11.01 -0.55
C LEU A 356 17.46 11.84 0.14
N GLY A 357 17.85 11.49 1.36
CA GLY A 357 18.86 12.23 2.12
C GLY A 357 18.37 13.58 2.64
N ARG A 358 17.06 13.72 2.85
CA ARG A 358 16.41 14.96 3.34
C ARG A 358 16.60 16.16 2.41
N ASP A 359 16.70 15.88 1.12
CA ASP A 359 16.81 16.89 0.07
C ASP A 359 15.40 17.37 -0.33
N ASP A 360 15.05 18.58 0.10
CA ASP A 360 13.75 19.22 -0.16
C ASP A 360 13.42 19.30 -1.66
N GLU A 361 14.40 19.63 -2.51
CA GLU A 361 14.17 19.79 -3.94
C GLU A 361 13.96 18.43 -4.62
N ALA A 362 14.76 17.43 -4.24
CA ALA A 362 14.60 16.07 -4.73
C ALA A 362 13.25 15.47 -4.29
N TYR A 363 12.81 15.74 -3.05
CA TYR A 363 11.54 15.25 -2.53
C TYR A 363 10.34 15.88 -3.26
N LEU A 364 10.37 17.20 -3.47
CA LEU A 364 9.33 17.89 -4.23
C LEU A 364 9.35 17.51 -5.71
N ALA A 365 10.52 17.25 -6.30
CA ALA A 365 10.64 16.72 -7.66
C ALA A 365 9.98 15.34 -7.78
N ALA A 366 10.20 14.44 -6.81
CA ALA A 366 9.57 13.13 -6.78
C ALA A 366 8.03 13.22 -6.63
N ARG A 367 7.53 14.13 -5.78
CA ARG A 367 6.08 14.38 -5.63
C ARG A 367 5.46 15.00 -6.88
N ALA A 368 6.16 15.92 -7.53
CA ALA A 368 5.72 16.49 -8.80
C ALA A 368 5.63 15.42 -9.88
N LEU A 369 6.65 14.56 -9.99
CA LEU A 369 6.62 13.38 -10.87
C LEU A 369 5.39 12.50 -10.57
N GLN A 370 5.17 12.14 -9.30
CA GLN A 370 4.03 11.33 -8.87
C GLN A 370 2.70 11.92 -9.32
N PHE A 371 2.51 13.23 -9.14
CA PHE A 371 1.23 13.89 -9.43
C PHE A 371 0.98 14.12 -10.92
N PHE A 372 2.05 14.21 -11.72
CA PHE A 372 1.95 14.37 -13.17
C PHE A 372 1.80 13.05 -13.92
N LEU A 373 2.01 11.89 -13.28
CA LEU A 373 1.72 10.61 -13.90
C LEU A 373 0.22 10.28 -13.90
N PRO A 374 -0.31 9.60 -14.94
CA PRO A 374 -1.70 9.16 -14.96
C PRO A 374 -2.05 8.25 -13.78
N GLY A 375 -3.10 8.63 -13.05
CA GLY A 375 -3.56 7.92 -11.87
C GLY A 375 -4.01 8.86 -10.77
N VAL A 376 -4.59 8.30 -9.72
CA VAL A 376 -5.04 9.03 -8.52
C VAL A 376 -3.89 9.02 -7.50
N PRO A 377 -3.29 10.18 -7.15
CA PRO A 377 -2.15 10.18 -6.24
C PRO A 377 -2.56 9.94 -4.79
N GLN A 378 -1.82 9.09 -4.10
CA GLN A 378 -1.90 8.90 -2.65
C GLN A 378 -0.63 9.43 -1.97
N VAL A 379 -0.80 10.23 -0.92
CA VAL A 379 0.28 10.75 -0.08
C VAL A 379 0.14 10.13 1.30
N TYR A 380 1.16 9.40 1.74
CA TYR A 380 1.19 8.84 3.08
C TYR A 380 1.48 9.92 4.12
N TYR A 381 0.88 9.83 5.31
CA TYR A 381 0.88 10.91 6.30
C TYR A 381 2.28 11.31 6.79
N VAL A 382 3.23 10.36 6.90
CA VAL A 382 4.64 10.68 7.21
C VAL A 382 5.26 11.49 6.08
N GLY A 383 4.99 11.13 4.83
CA GLY A 383 5.41 11.87 3.65
C GLY A 383 4.84 13.27 3.57
N LEU A 384 3.55 13.43 3.86
CA LEU A 384 2.88 14.74 3.87
C LEU A 384 3.67 15.74 4.74
N LEU A 385 4.16 15.29 5.89
CA LEU A 385 4.88 16.11 6.86
C LEU A 385 6.40 16.10 6.67
N ALA A 386 6.90 15.56 5.54
CA ALA A 386 8.32 15.36 5.25
C ALA A 386 9.05 14.72 6.45
N GLY A 387 8.45 13.66 6.99
CA GLY A 387 8.86 12.98 8.21
C GLY A 387 10.18 12.22 8.06
N HIS A 388 10.92 12.16 9.16
CA HIS A 388 12.19 11.44 9.25
C HIS A 388 11.97 10.03 9.80
N ASN A 389 12.98 9.18 9.66
CA ASN A 389 13.00 7.86 10.27
C ASN A 389 12.81 7.92 11.80
N ASP A 390 11.79 7.23 12.31
CA ASP A 390 11.52 7.12 13.75
C ASP A 390 12.32 5.96 14.38
N MET A 391 13.57 6.27 14.71
CA MET A 391 14.47 5.30 15.35
C MET A 391 14.05 4.96 16.79
N ASP A 392 13.34 5.85 17.47
CA ASP A 392 12.86 5.61 18.83
C ASP A 392 11.72 4.59 18.81
N LEU A 393 10.77 4.72 17.88
CA LEU A 393 9.71 3.74 17.71
C LEU A 393 10.26 2.39 17.26
N LEU A 394 11.17 2.37 16.27
CA LEU A 394 11.85 1.14 15.84
C LEU A 394 12.54 0.43 17.02
N SER A 395 13.28 1.18 17.84
CA SER A 395 13.99 0.62 19.00
C SER A 395 13.03 0.03 20.05
N ARG A 396 11.88 0.68 20.27
CA ARG A 396 10.88 0.22 21.23
C ARG A 396 10.06 -0.98 20.74
N SER A 397 9.67 -0.99 19.46
CA SER A 397 8.78 -2.03 18.91
C SER A 397 9.54 -3.24 18.36
N GLY A 398 10.77 -3.04 17.87
CA GLY A 398 11.53 -4.04 17.13
C GLY A 398 10.95 -4.38 15.75
N VAL A 399 9.94 -3.64 15.28
CA VAL A 399 9.29 -3.82 13.97
C VAL A 399 9.93 -2.89 12.96
N GLY A 400 10.49 -3.44 11.87
CA GLY A 400 11.25 -2.65 10.90
C GLY A 400 10.45 -1.51 10.27
N ARG A 401 9.20 -1.79 9.88
CA ARG A 401 8.30 -0.83 9.22
C ARG A 401 7.94 0.37 10.11
N ASP A 402 8.02 0.25 11.44
CA ASP A 402 7.70 1.35 12.35
C ASP A 402 8.65 2.55 12.21
N ILE A 403 9.83 2.39 11.60
CA ILE A 403 10.70 3.51 11.22
C ILE A 403 9.95 4.55 10.36
N ASN A 404 8.93 4.14 9.62
CA ASN A 404 8.08 4.97 8.78
C ASN A 404 6.62 5.01 9.29
N ARG A 405 6.38 4.86 10.59
CA ARG A 405 5.01 4.92 11.16
C ARG A 405 4.93 5.76 12.44
N HIS A 406 5.58 6.92 12.43
CA HIS A 406 5.64 7.87 13.54
C HIS A 406 4.24 8.27 14.05
N HIS A 407 4.13 8.57 15.35
CA HIS A 407 2.89 9.08 15.96
C HIS A 407 2.96 10.61 16.09
N TYR A 408 2.35 11.34 15.15
CA TYR A 408 2.31 12.79 15.20
C TYR A 408 1.24 13.29 16.17
N SER A 409 1.64 14.18 17.09
CA SER A 409 0.70 14.98 17.88
C SER A 409 0.15 16.16 17.07
N GLU A 410 -1.01 16.73 17.45
CA GLU A 410 -1.55 17.93 16.79
C GLU A 410 -0.53 19.10 16.78
N ALA A 411 0.16 19.33 17.89
CA ALA A 411 1.17 20.38 17.99
C ALA A 411 2.37 20.14 17.06
N GLU A 412 2.75 18.87 16.85
CA GLU A 412 3.79 18.54 15.89
C GLU A 412 3.31 18.75 14.45
N ILE A 413 2.07 18.35 14.13
CA ILE A 413 1.47 18.60 12.81
C ILE A 413 1.49 20.10 12.50
N ASP A 414 1.04 20.94 13.43
CA ASP A 414 1.03 22.39 13.25
C ASP A 414 2.43 22.94 12.97
N ALA A 415 3.44 22.44 13.67
CA ALA A 415 4.84 22.83 13.46
C ALA A 415 5.37 22.34 12.10
N GLN A 416 5.10 21.09 11.72
CA GLN A 416 5.54 20.51 10.44
C GLN A 416 4.89 21.22 9.25
N LEU A 417 3.63 21.64 9.36
CA LEU A 417 2.93 22.42 8.34
C LEU A 417 3.54 23.81 8.09
N GLN A 418 4.39 24.32 9.00
CA GLN A 418 5.14 25.57 8.77
C GLN A 418 6.44 25.36 7.98
N ARG A 419 6.89 24.12 7.77
CA ARG A 419 8.13 23.87 7.03
C ARG A 419 7.95 24.25 5.55
N PRO A 420 8.93 24.95 4.93
CA PRO A 420 8.84 25.33 3.52
C PRO A 420 8.57 24.17 2.56
N VAL A 421 9.21 23.01 2.77
CA VAL A 421 8.98 21.81 1.94
C VAL A 421 7.54 21.29 2.06
N VAL A 422 6.94 21.31 3.25
CA VAL A 422 5.57 20.86 3.49
C VAL A 422 4.58 21.87 2.87
N GLN A 423 4.82 23.17 3.02
CA GLN A 423 3.99 24.20 2.38
C GLN A 423 3.99 24.07 0.86
N ARG A 424 5.17 23.89 0.24
CA ARG A 424 5.31 23.67 -1.20
C ARG A 424 4.64 22.38 -1.67
N LEU A 425 4.69 21.31 -0.86
CA LEU A 425 3.95 20.08 -1.14
C LEU A 425 2.43 20.32 -1.10
N CYS A 426 1.93 21.04 -0.09
CA CYS A 426 0.52 21.42 0.00
C CYS A 426 0.06 22.25 -1.21
N ASP A 427 0.89 23.18 -1.70
CA ASP A 427 0.58 23.96 -2.90
C ASP A 427 0.54 23.09 -4.16
N LEU A 428 1.48 22.16 -4.29
CA LEU A 428 1.50 21.18 -5.38
C LEU A 428 0.26 20.26 -5.34
N ILE A 429 -0.19 19.84 -4.15
CA ILE A 429 -1.43 19.09 -3.94
C ILE A 429 -2.64 19.92 -4.40
N ARG A 430 -2.74 21.19 -3.98
CA ARG A 430 -3.84 22.09 -4.39
C ARG A 430 -3.89 22.28 -5.90
N LEU A 431 -2.74 22.44 -6.55
CA LEU A 431 -2.65 22.50 -8.00
C LEU A 431 -3.18 21.20 -8.63
N ARG A 432 -2.71 20.04 -8.16
CA ARG A 432 -3.13 18.73 -8.68
C ARG A 432 -4.63 18.45 -8.52
N ASN A 433 -5.23 18.98 -7.46
CA ASN A 433 -6.66 18.80 -7.16
C ASN A 433 -7.58 19.71 -7.94
N SER A 434 -7.12 20.91 -8.30
CA SER A 434 -8.00 21.98 -8.81
C SER A 434 -7.80 22.31 -10.29
N HIS A 435 -6.61 22.11 -10.85
CA HIS A 435 -6.33 22.52 -12.22
C HIS A 435 -6.99 21.59 -13.24
N PRO A 436 -7.82 22.08 -14.18
CA PRO A 436 -8.60 21.23 -15.09
C PRO A 436 -7.76 20.32 -15.99
N ALA A 437 -6.54 20.76 -16.35
CA ALA A 437 -5.63 20.00 -17.23
C ALA A 437 -5.45 18.53 -16.82
N PHE A 438 -5.42 18.21 -15.52
CA PHE A 438 -5.22 16.85 -15.02
C PHE A 438 -6.38 15.88 -15.31
N ASN A 439 -7.49 16.37 -15.89
CA ASN A 439 -8.60 15.55 -16.40
C ASN A 439 -8.57 15.38 -17.93
N GLY A 440 -7.57 15.96 -18.59
CA GLY A 440 -7.42 15.94 -20.04
C GLY A 440 -6.47 14.85 -20.53
N ARG A 441 -5.67 15.21 -21.53
CA ARG A 441 -4.71 14.32 -22.17
C ARG A 441 -3.32 14.46 -21.55
N PHE A 442 -2.72 13.33 -21.18
CA PHE A 442 -1.33 13.22 -20.77
C PHE A 442 -0.39 13.03 -21.96
N GLU A 443 0.78 13.66 -21.92
CA GLU A 443 1.86 13.53 -22.89
C GLU A 443 3.24 13.51 -22.22
N LEU A 444 4.08 12.54 -22.60
CA LEU A 444 5.51 12.54 -22.33
C LEU A 444 6.20 13.33 -23.45
N LEU A 445 6.74 14.51 -23.11
CA LEU A 445 7.43 15.38 -24.06
C LEU A 445 8.86 14.91 -24.31
N ALA A 446 9.40 15.31 -25.46
CA ALA A 446 10.81 15.10 -25.76
C ALA A 446 11.71 15.82 -24.73
N GLY A 447 12.88 15.23 -24.48
CA GLY A 447 13.88 15.75 -23.57
C GLY A 447 15.11 14.87 -23.58
N GLU A 448 16.22 15.42 -23.09
CA GLU A 448 17.50 14.73 -23.02
C GLU A 448 17.46 13.50 -22.09
N ALA A 449 18.54 12.71 -22.07
CA ALA A 449 18.63 11.49 -21.25
C ALA A 449 18.55 11.74 -19.72
N HIS A 450 18.78 12.98 -19.28
CA HIS A 450 18.69 13.40 -17.88
C HIS A 450 17.43 14.20 -17.58
N GLU A 451 16.59 14.43 -18.60
CA GLU A 451 15.36 15.19 -18.47
C GLU A 451 14.14 14.27 -18.51
N LEU A 452 13.10 14.67 -17.75
CA LEU A 452 11.77 14.09 -17.84
C LEU A 452 10.74 15.23 -17.89
N ASN A 453 10.06 15.35 -19.03
CA ASN A 453 9.14 16.46 -19.31
C ASN A 453 7.73 15.90 -19.51
N LEU A 454 6.79 16.26 -18.64
CA LEU A 454 5.43 15.72 -18.62
C LEU A 454 4.42 16.84 -18.80
N ARG A 455 3.37 16.60 -19.59
CA ARG A 455 2.31 17.59 -19.82
C ARG A 455 0.93 16.99 -19.71
N TRP A 456 0.03 17.77 -19.12
CA TRP A 456 -1.41 17.57 -19.17
C TRP A 456 -2.06 18.72 -19.94
N SER A 457 -3.09 18.43 -20.73
CA SER A 457 -3.84 19.45 -21.47
C SER A 457 -5.31 19.10 -21.62
N ASP A 458 -6.18 20.06 -21.30
CA ASP A 458 -7.63 19.99 -21.46
C ASP A 458 -8.16 21.33 -22.01
N GLY A 459 -8.44 21.38 -23.31
CA GLY A 459 -8.79 22.63 -24.00
C GLY A 459 -7.68 23.68 -23.91
N GLU A 460 -8.00 24.84 -23.32
CA GLU A 460 -7.05 25.92 -23.06
C GLU A 460 -6.20 25.71 -21.80
N HIS A 461 -6.62 24.81 -20.92
CA HIS A 461 -5.92 24.52 -19.68
C HIS A 461 -4.76 23.56 -19.94
N TRP A 462 -3.57 23.90 -19.46
CA TRP A 462 -2.40 23.02 -19.52
C TRP A 462 -1.55 23.15 -18.27
N ALA A 463 -0.89 22.05 -17.90
CA ALA A 463 0.13 22.01 -16.86
C ALA A 463 1.32 21.21 -17.37
N GLU A 464 2.53 21.73 -17.20
CA GLU A 464 3.78 21.13 -17.66
C GLU A 464 4.79 21.06 -16.51
N LEU A 465 5.34 19.86 -16.32
CA LEU A 465 6.44 19.56 -15.42
C LEU A 465 7.70 19.31 -16.23
N ARG A 466 8.78 20.04 -15.92
CA ARG A 466 10.13 19.74 -16.40
C ARG A 466 11.00 19.34 -15.23
N LEU A 467 11.66 18.19 -15.34
CA LEU A 467 12.57 17.65 -14.33
C LEU A 467 13.97 17.54 -14.92
N ASP A 468 14.96 18.12 -14.24
CA ASP A 468 16.38 17.82 -14.44
C ASP A 468 16.83 16.86 -13.34
N LEU A 469 17.06 15.59 -13.71
CA LEU A 469 17.39 14.53 -12.77
C LEU A 469 18.84 14.61 -12.26
N ARG A 470 19.75 15.28 -12.99
CA ARG A 470 21.13 15.48 -12.53
C ARG A 470 21.19 16.59 -11.49
N ALA A 471 20.45 17.67 -11.74
CA ALA A 471 20.32 18.77 -10.79
C ALA A 471 19.35 18.45 -9.64
N ARG A 472 18.51 17.41 -9.79
CA ARG A 472 17.39 17.07 -8.89
C ARG A 472 16.42 18.22 -8.71
N GLN A 473 16.24 19.01 -9.76
CA GLN A 473 15.38 20.19 -9.76
C GLN A 473 14.17 19.96 -10.67
N HIS A 474 13.09 20.65 -10.34
CA HIS A 474 11.86 20.60 -11.11
C HIS A 474 11.30 21.99 -11.31
N ARG A 475 10.55 22.16 -12.40
CA ARG A 475 9.77 23.36 -12.68
C ARG A 475 8.38 22.96 -13.14
N VAL A 476 7.37 23.46 -12.44
CA VAL A 476 5.97 23.34 -12.83
C VAL A 476 5.50 24.68 -13.40
N THR A 477 4.89 24.64 -14.58
CA THR A 477 4.25 25.80 -15.23
C THR A 477 2.85 25.41 -15.68
N HIS A 478 1.92 26.34 -15.70
CA HIS A 478 0.54 26.06 -16.09
C HIS A 478 -0.18 27.31 -16.64
N SER A 479 -1.31 27.10 -17.31
CA SER A 479 -2.07 28.15 -18.00
C SER A 479 -2.52 29.30 -17.09
N ASP A 480 -2.86 29.04 -15.82
CA ASP A 480 -3.36 30.10 -14.92
C ASP A 480 -2.29 31.15 -14.57
N GLN A 481 -1.01 30.77 -14.56
CA GLN A 481 0.09 31.72 -14.37
C GLN A 481 0.23 32.70 -15.54
N VAL A 482 -0.19 32.28 -16.74
CA VAL A 482 -0.16 33.10 -17.95
C VAL A 482 -1.37 34.03 -18.00
N LEU A 483 -2.54 33.56 -17.54
CA LEU A 483 -3.77 34.36 -17.48
C LEU A 483 -3.71 35.47 -16.41
N ALA A 484 -2.93 35.30 -15.33
CA ALA A 484 -2.73 36.34 -14.32
C ALA A 484 -1.81 37.50 -14.79
N ALA A 485 -1.12 37.33 -15.93
CA ALA A 485 -0.15 38.28 -16.47
C ALA A 485 -0.66 39.07 -17.70
N ALA A 486 -1.92 38.86 -18.11
CA ALA A 486 -2.61 39.56 -19.19
C ALA A 486 -3.69 40.49 -18.62
#